data_AF-A0A2D4IY53-F1
#
_entry.id   AF-A0A2D4IY53-F1
#
_cell.length_a   1.000
_cell.length_b   1.000
_cell.length_c   1.000
_cell.angle_alpha   90.00
_cell.angle_beta   90.00
_cell.angle_gamma   90.00
#
_symmetry.space_group_name_H-M   'P 1'
#
loop_
_entity.id
_entity.type
_entity.pdbx_description
1 polymer ?
#
loop_
_entity_poly.entity_id
_entity_poly.type
_entity_poly.pdbx_seq_one_letter_code
_entity_poly.pdbx_strand_id
1 'polypeptide(L)'
;NNDGKYHCPVLFTVFTNNSHIVAIKTSGNVFGFEAVEQLNIKTKTFKDLLSDEPFSRQDIITLQDPTNVDKFNVSSFFHVKNNLKVTDPDDEKARSDPSYYLKNANIETRETLLELYKEFK
;
A
#
# COMPACT_ATOMS: atom_id res chain seq x y z
N ASN A 1 -0.59 -7.62 23.25
CA ASN A 1 -0.63 -7.61 24.73
C ASN A 1 -1.76 -8.57 25.18
N ASN A 2 -2.00 -8.73 26.49
CA ASN A 2 -3.06 -9.62 26.99
C ASN A 2 -4.48 -9.21 26.52
N ASP A 3 -4.66 -7.98 26.03
CA ASP A 3 -5.91 -7.47 25.45
C ASP A 3 -6.00 -7.70 23.93
N GLY A 4 -5.05 -8.43 23.32
CA GLY A 4 -4.99 -8.66 21.88
C GLY A 4 -4.52 -7.47 21.04
N LYS A 5 -4.05 -6.38 21.66
CA LYS A 5 -3.54 -5.19 20.95
C LYS A 5 -2.09 -5.35 20.53
N TYR A 6 -1.75 -4.85 19.35
CA TYR A 6 -0.36 -4.76 18.90
C TYR A 6 0.42 -3.72 19.71
N HIS A 7 1.65 -4.06 20.08
CA HIS A 7 2.49 -3.21 20.92
C HIS A 7 3.95 -3.48 20.62
N CYS A 8 4.79 -2.48 20.91
CA CYS A 8 6.24 -2.62 20.84
C CYS A 8 6.69 -3.66 21.88
N PRO A 9 7.48 -4.67 21.49
CA PRO A 9 7.90 -5.74 22.39
C PRO A 9 8.94 -5.28 23.44
N VAL A 10 9.57 -4.11 23.24
CA VAL A 10 10.61 -3.58 24.13
C VAL A 10 10.05 -2.54 25.08
N LEU A 11 9.35 -1.53 24.54
CA LEU A 11 8.78 -0.43 25.34
C LEU A 11 7.39 -0.76 25.89
N PHE A 12 6.79 -1.88 25.47
CA PHE A 12 5.41 -2.28 25.79
C PHE A 12 4.34 -1.23 25.41
N THR A 13 4.71 -0.23 24.63
CA THR A 13 3.80 0.81 24.15
C THR A 13 2.89 0.26 23.07
N VAL A 14 1.59 0.45 23.25
CA VAL A 14 0.56 0.01 22.27
C VAL A 14 0.67 0.86 21.02
N PHE A 15 0.63 0.21 19.85
CA PHE A 15 0.62 0.92 18.58
C PHE A 15 -0.75 1.55 18.32
N THR A 16 -0.74 2.80 17.87
CA THR A 16 -1.91 3.60 17.53
C THR A 16 -1.80 4.09 16.08
N ASN A 17 -2.89 4.67 15.55
CA ASN A 17 -2.92 5.25 14.21
C ASN A 17 -1.92 6.41 14.01
N ASN A 18 -1.35 6.94 15.09
CA ASN A 18 -0.37 8.02 15.02
C ASN A 18 1.01 7.58 15.55
N SER A 19 1.24 6.28 15.72
CA SER A 19 2.53 5.74 16.16
C SER A 19 3.52 5.70 15.00
N HIS A 20 4.78 6.03 15.27
CA HIS A 20 5.87 5.80 14.33
C HIS A 20 6.39 4.37 14.51
N ILE A 21 6.18 3.54 13.48
CA ILE A 21 6.45 2.10 13.51
C ILE A 21 7.53 1.77 12.48
N VAL A 22 8.51 0.97 12.90
CA VAL A 22 9.60 0.48 12.05
C VAL A 22 9.74 -1.03 12.17
N ALA A 23 10.22 -1.66 11.10
CA ALA A 23 10.58 -3.06 11.07
C ALA A 23 12.06 -3.21 10.73
N ILE A 24 12.71 -4.22 11.30
CA ILE A 24 14.06 -4.60 10.95
C ILE A 24 13.98 -5.66 9.86
N LYS A 25 14.60 -5.40 8.70
CA LYS A 25 14.51 -6.27 7.51
C LYS A 25 15.09 -7.66 7.75
N THR A 26 16.15 -7.78 8.55
CA THR A 26 16.86 -9.05 8.78
C THR A 26 16.02 -10.01 9.62
N SER A 27 15.52 -9.55 10.77
CA SER A 27 14.75 -10.36 11.72
C SER A 27 13.24 -10.39 11.42
N GLY A 28 12.73 -9.37 10.72
CA GLY A 28 11.30 -9.14 10.54
C GLY A 28 10.60 -8.59 11.79
N ASN A 29 11.32 -8.31 12.87
CA ASN A 29 10.74 -7.78 14.10
C ASN A 29 10.27 -6.34 13.92
N VAL A 30 9.12 -6.02 14.53
CA VAL A 30 8.48 -4.71 14.46
C VAL A 30 8.61 -4.00 15.80
N PHE A 31 9.09 -2.76 15.76
CA PHE A 31 9.34 -1.92 16.92
C PHE A 31 8.72 -0.54 16.76
N GLY A 32 8.50 0.14 17.89
CA GLY A 32 8.31 1.59 17.87
C GLY A 32 9.62 2.27 17.50
N PHE A 33 9.56 3.31 16.66
CA PHE A 33 10.75 4.06 16.23
C PHE A 33 11.54 4.60 17.42
N GLU A 34 10.86 5.02 18.50
CA GLU A 34 11.51 5.50 19.73
C GLU A 34 12.48 4.46 20.34
N ALA A 35 12.09 3.18 20.33
CA ALA A 35 12.93 2.11 20.87
C ALA A 35 14.22 1.96 20.04
N VAL A 36 14.08 1.88 18.72
CA VAL A 36 15.20 1.76 17.79
C VAL A 36 16.06 3.02 17.82
N GLU A 37 15.47 4.20 17.95
CA GLU A 37 16.20 5.46 18.04
C GLU A 37 17.08 5.50 19.29
N GLN A 38 16.51 5.21 20.46
CA GLN A 38 17.21 5.30 21.74
C GLN A 38 18.23 4.18 21.93
N LEU A 39 17.86 2.94 21.61
CA LEU A 39 18.65 1.76 21.96
C LEU A 39 19.59 1.30 20.86
N ASN A 40 19.33 1.65 19.59
CA ASN A 40 20.20 1.28 18.48
C ASN A 40 20.90 2.48 17.85
N ILE A 41 20.15 3.50 17.41
CA ILE A 41 20.70 4.60 16.63
C ILE A 41 21.62 5.49 17.47
N LYS A 42 21.14 5.95 18.65
CA LYS A 42 21.92 6.85 19.52
C LYS A 42 23.13 6.16 20.14
N THR A 43 23.00 4.88 20.48
CA THR A 43 24.08 4.04 21.04
C THR A 43 25.03 3.48 19.98
N LYS A 44 24.72 3.67 18.68
CA LYS A 44 25.44 3.06 17.53
C LYS A 44 25.53 1.53 17.62
N THR A 45 24.58 0.88 18.29
CA THR A 45 24.52 -0.57 18.43
C THR A 45 23.45 -1.11 17.51
N PHE A 46 23.83 -1.58 16.32
CA PHE A 46 22.88 -2.10 15.33
C PHE A 46 22.69 -3.60 15.47
N LYS A 47 21.98 -3.98 16.52
CA LYS A 47 21.57 -5.36 16.80
C LYS A 47 20.11 -5.38 17.17
N ASP A 48 19.38 -6.36 16.64
CA ASP A 48 17.97 -6.52 16.88
C ASP A 48 17.68 -6.67 18.38
N LEU A 49 16.70 -5.92 18.89
CA LEU A 49 16.46 -5.80 20.33
C LEU A 49 15.85 -7.06 20.97
N LEU A 50 15.44 -8.05 20.17
CA LEU A 50 14.89 -9.33 20.66
C LEU A 50 15.80 -10.51 20.33
N SER A 51 16.35 -10.54 19.12
CA SER A 51 17.10 -11.68 18.58
C SER A 51 18.62 -11.51 18.65
N ASP A 52 19.12 -10.31 18.99
CA ASP A 52 20.54 -9.91 18.96
C ASP A 52 21.21 -10.05 17.58
N GLU A 53 20.43 -10.25 16.51
CA GLU A 53 20.95 -10.35 15.14
C GLU A 53 21.52 -9.00 14.69
N PRO A 54 22.74 -8.95 14.14
CA PRO A 54 23.30 -7.71 13.62
C PRO A 54 22.52 -7.26 12.39
N PHE A 55 22.27 -5.95 12.31
CA PHE A 55 21.64 -5.34 11.15
C PHE A 55 22.36 -4.04 10.76
N SER A 56 22.06 -3.49 9.59
CA SER A 56 22.60 -2.19 9.15
C SER A 56 21.54 -1.10 9.25
N ARG A 57 21.94 0.17 9.28
CA ARG A 57 20.97 1.28 9.30
C ARG A 57 20.01 1.24 8.10
N GLN A 58 20.45 0.71 6.96
CA GLN A 58 19.65 0.56 5.74
C GLN A 58 18.57 -0.53 5.87
N ASP A 59 18.71 -1.43 6.83
CA ASP A 59 17.75 -2.50 7.10
C ASP A 59 16.57 -2.02 7.97
N ILE A 60 16.60 -0.78 8.47
CA ILE A 60 15.47 -0.18 9.20
C ILE A 60 14.45 0.30 8.17
N ILE A 61 13.32 -0.39 8.11
CA ILE A 61 12.20 -0.08 7.21
C ILE A 61 11.13 0.64 8.00
N THR A 62 10.79 1.87 7.59
CA THR A 62 9.66 2.60 8.17
C THR A 62 8.35 2.07 7.60
N LEU A 63 7.51 1.49 8.46
CA LEU A 63 6.17 1.03 8.10
C LEU A 63 5.15 2.15 8.18
N GLN A 64 5.28 3.00 9.19
CA GLN A 64 4.38 4.12 9.41
C GLN A 64 5.13 5.29 10.02
N ASP A 65 5.02 6.46 9.38
CA ASP A 65 5.51 7.72 9.92
C ASP A 65 4.38 8.76 9.94
N PRO A 66 3.90 9.17 11.12
CA PRO A 66 2.89 10.20 11.24
C PRO A 66 3.39 11.57 10.76
N THR A 67 4.69 11.86 10.90
CA THR A 67 5.31 13.16 10.61
C THR A 67 5.63 13.35 9.13
N ASN A 68 5.70 12.25 8.36
CA ASN A 68 5.91 12.32 6.93
C ASN A 68 4.67 12.86 6.21
N VAL A 69 4.72 14.11 5.79
CA VAL A 69 3.66 14.80 5.02
C VAL A 69 3.61 14.37 3.55
N ASP A 70 4.72 13.86 3.01
CA ASP A 70 4.82 13.47 1.60
C ASP A 70 3.96 12.24 1.26
N LYS A 71 3.51 11.50 2.28
CA LYS A 71 2.54 10.40 2.11
C LYS A 71 1.22 10.83 1.47
N PHE A 72 0.87 12.12 1.54
CA PHE A 72 -0.32 12.67 0.89
C PHE A 72 -0.08 13.10 -0.56
N ASN A 73 1.16 13.08 -1.03
CA ASN A 73 1.48 13.40 -2.40
C ASN A 73 1.17 12.21 -3.32
N VAL A 74 -0.10 12.13 -3.75
CA VAL A 74 -0.59 11.08 -4.67
C VAL A 74 0.20 10.96 -5.97
N SER A 75 0.80 12.05 -6.46
CA SER A 75 1.63 12.01 -7.69
C SER A 75 2.93 11.20 -7.51
N SER A 76 3.37 11.02 -6.26
CA SER A 76 4.58 10.29 -5.94
C SER A 76 4.39 8.77 -5.89
N PHE A 77 3.13 8.31 -5.84
CA PHE A 77 2.80 6.91 -5.64
C PHE A 77 3.30 6.05 -6.80
N PHE A 78 3.86 4.89 -6.46
CA PHE A 78 4.45 3.97 -7.42
C PHE A 78 3.45 3.53 -8.49
N HIS A 79 2.20 3.22 -8.11
CA HIS A 79 1.17 2.81 -9.06
C HIS A 79 0.71 3.96 -9.96
N VAL A 80 0.73 5.21 -9.48
CA VAL A 80 0.39 6.40 -10.28
C VAL A 80 1.48 6.68 -11.31
N LYS A 81 2.75 6.71 -10.88
CA LYS A 81 3.89 6.95 -11.78
C LYS A 81 4.04 5.90 -12.87
N ASN A 82 3.84 4.63 -12.52
CA ASN A 82 3.99 3.52 -13.45
C ASN A 82 2.69 3.17 -14.20
N ASN A 83 1.63 3.97 -14.03
CA ASN A 83 0.30 3.70 -14.59
C ASN A 83 -0.18 2.25 -14.36
N LEU A 84 0.15 1.69 -13.18
CA LEU A 84 -0.25 0.34 -12.81
C LEU A 84 -1.73 0.38 -12.44
N LYS A 85 -2.56 -0.11 -13.36
CA LYS A 85 -3.98 -0.31 -13.14
C LYS A 85 -4.19 -1.77 -12.80
N VAL A 86 -4.89 -2.04 -11.71
CA VAL A 86 -5.46 -3.37 -11.47
C VAL A 86 -6.58 -3.51 -12.49
N THR A 87 -6.43 -4.38 -13.48
CA THR A 87 -7.52 -4.70 -14.39
C THR A 87 -8.48 -5.63 -13.65
N ASP A 88 -9.73 -5.18 -13.51
CA ASP A 88 -10.80 -6.08 -13.11
C ASP A 88 -11.13 -6.98 -14.31
N PRO A 89 -11.21 -8.32 -14.14
CA PRO A 89 -11.58 -9.22 -15.23
C PRO A 89 -12.91 -8.85 -15.91
N ASP A 90 -13.82 -8.18 -15.20
CA ASP A 90 -15.06 -7.68 -15.80
C ASP A 90 -14.83 -6.42 -16.65
N ASP A 91 -13.87 -5.56 -16.30
CA ASP A 91 -13.46 -4.41 -17.13
C ASP A 91 -12.76 -4.85 -18.42
N GLU A 92 -12.00 -5.94 -18.39
CA GLU A 92 -11.37 -6.50 -19.61
C GLU A 92 -12.41 -7.10 -20.56
N LYS A 93 -13.38 -7.86 -20.03
CA LYS A 93 -14.51 -8.35 -20.83
C LYS A 93 -15.33 -7.20 -21.38
N ALA A 94 -15.57 -6.16 -20.58
CA ALA A 94 -16.27 -4.99 -21.03
C ALA A 94 -15.50 -4.28 -22.15
N ARG A 95 -14.17 -4.10 -22.06
CA ARG A 95 -13.35 -3.54 -23.15
C ARG A 95 -13.40 -4.34 -24.45
N SER A 96 -13.66 -5.64 -24.39
CA SER A 96 -13.80 -6.49 -25.58
C SER A 96 -15.12 -6.28 -26.34
N ASP A 97 -16.15 -5.76 -25.66
CA ASP A 97 -17.43 -5.41 -26.29
C ASP A 97 -17.31 -4.04 -26.98
N PRO A 98 -17.54 -3.94 -28.31
CA PRO A 98 -17.59 -2.66 -29.02
C PRO A 98 -18.55 -1.63 -28.37
N SER A 99 -19.56 -2.10 -27.64
CA SER A 99 -20.54 -1.28 -26.93
C SER A 99 -19.97 -0.55 -25.71
N TYR A 100 -18.83 -0.99 -25.15
CA TYR A 100 -18.23 -0.38 -23.95
C TYR A 100 -17.74 1.05 -24.16
N TYR A 101 -17.29 1.37 -25.38
CA TYR A 101 -16.88 2.72 -25.74
C TYR A 101 -18.08 3.62 -26.10
N LEU A 102 -19.28 3.06 -26.26
CA LEU A 102 -20.51 3.76 -26.65
C LEU A 102 -21.38 4.11 -25.42
N LYS A 103 -20.78 4.72 -24.39
CA LYS A 103 -21.50 5.04 -23.13
C LYS A 103 -22.63 6.07 -23.32
N ASN A 104 -22.48 6.99 -24.27
CA ASN A 104 -23.41 8.11 -24.49
C ASN A 104 -23.92 8.19 -25.95
N ALA A 105 -24.50 7.11 -26.48
CA ALA A 105 -25.20 7.15 -27.77
C ALA A 105 -26.66 7.63 -27.59
N ASN A 106 -27.17 8.41 -28.55
CA ASN A 106 -28.58 8.80 -28.58
C ASN A 106 -29.46 7.56 -28.87
N ILE A 107 -30.77 7.67 -28.61
CA ILE A 107 -31.72 6.54 -28.75
C ILE A 107 -31.78 6.06 -30.21
N GLU A 108 -31.84 6.98 -31.17
CA GLU A 108 -31.91 6.67 -32.60
C GLU A 108 -30.67 5.89 -33.11
N THR A 109 -29.48 6.25 -32.64
CA THR A 109 -28.22 5.55 -33.00
C THR A 109 -28.18 4.16 -32.38
N ARG A 110 -28.77 3.97 -31.19
CA ARG A 110 -28.91 2.64 -30.59
C ARG A 110 -29.88 1.76 -31.36
N GLU A 111 -31.02 2.29 -31.78
CA GLU A 111 -32.03 1.55 -32.55
C GLU A 111 -31.49 1.13 -33.93
N THR A 112 -30.86 2.06 -34.66
CA THR A 112 -30.23 1.76 -35.96
C THR A 112 -29.11 0.72 -35.85
N LEU A 113 -28.28 0.78 -34.79
CA LEU A 113 -27.27 -0.24 -34.54
C LEU A 113 -27.89 -1.61 -34.25
N LEU A 114 -29.02 -1.68 -33.52
CA LEU A 114 -29.72 -2.93 -33.22
C LEU A 114 -30.32 -3.56 -34.48
N GLU A 115 -30.89 -2.75 -35.38
CA GLU A 115 -31.38 -3.23 -36.68
C GLU A 115 -30.25 -3.78 -37.54
N LEU A 116 -29.12 -3.07 -37.64
CA LEU A 116 -27.94 -3.55 -38.35
C LEU A 116 -27.43 -4.89 -37.80
N TYR A 117 -27.37 -5.05 -36.47
CA TYR A 117 -26.97 -6.33 -35.87
C TYR A 117 -27.95 -7.47 -36.13
N LYS A 118 -29.23 -7.16 -36.40
CA LYS A 118 -30.25 -8.15 -36.71
C LYS A 118 -30.23 -8.54 -38.19
N GLU A 119 -29.89 -7.61 -39.07
CA GLU A 119 -29.81 -7.84 -40.53
C GLU A 119 -28.51 -8.55 -40.96
N PHE A 120 -27.40 -8.29 -40.29
CA PHE A 120 -26.07 -8.82 -40.67
C PHE A 120 -25.63 -10.07 -39.87
N LYS A 121 -26.55 -10.77 -39.20
CA LYS A 121 -26.28 -11.98 -38.41
C LYS A 121 -26.70 -13.27 -39.12
#